data_AF-A0A9X7NZ88-F1
#
_entry.id   AF-A0A9X7NZ88-F1
#
_cell.length_a   1.000
_cell.length_b   1.000
_cell.length_c   1.000
_cell.angle_alpha   90.00
_cell.angle_beta   90.00
_cell.angle_gamma   90.00
#
_symmetry.space_group_name_H-M   'P 1'
#
loop_
_entity.id
_entity.type
_entity.pdbx_description
1 polymer ?
#
loop_
_entity_poly.entity_id
_entity_poly.type
_entity_poly.pdbx_seq_one_letter_code
_entity_poly.pdbx_strand_id
1 'polypeptide(L)'
;MMKMWVGALLGAPLVAAPTMIGAASGAGLAAGDHRILEYGLAAEALVMIPAMNQAWLDLSKDLYLVPNGFDPDGTATFLQVPETNDLNASISGATQILTDAIAQRWSDGAFSSEDPLYVFGYSQSNVAAGLAAEQLHQQYPDIPLDALHFVMVGDSAADGGFLSGFMATLLQGLPESWHDDVINMVYQFAEMMHIDSVIGLVTPSDLYTTDIYSLSSDGFANWDNGQQMAGMFSDHLAYLGLTPAEIASATDEVIGNATYHMIDSANVNMFQALLNSLDMIIGGVLAWF
;
A
#
# COMPACT_ATOMS: atom_id res chain seq x y z
N MET A 1 -32.13 -11.01 -17.86
CA MET A 1 -30.71 -11.02 -18.27
C MET A 1 -29.95 -10.17 -17.27
N MET A 2 -29.17 -10.81 -16.42
CA MET A 2 -28.41 -10.17 -15.35
C MET A 2 -27.15 -9.54 -15.97
N LYS A 3 -27.00 -8.23 -15.85
CA LYS A 3 -25.78 -7.52 -16.26
C LYS A 3 -24.70 -7.79 -15.21
N MET A 4 -23.72 -8.61 -15.58
CA MET A 4 -22.46 -8.72 -14.86
C MET A 4 -21.66 -7.44 -15.16
N TRP A 5 -21.44 -6.62 -14.14
CA TRP A 5 -20.57 -5.45 -14.22
C TRP A 5 -19.23 -5.85 -13.60
N VAL A 6 -18.17 -5.80 -14.42
CA VAL A 6 -16.80 -6.04 -13.99
C VAL A 6 -16.32 -4.74 -13.33
N GLY A 7 -16.46 -4.66 -12.00
CA GLY A 7 -15.91 -3.58 -11.19
C GLY A 7 -14.45 -3.86 -10.84
N ALA A 8 -13.66 -2.79 -10.70
CA ALA A 8 -12.23 -2.80 -10.47
C ALA A 8 -11.81 -3.81 -9.39
N LEU A 9 -11.04 -4.81 -9.82
CA LEU A 9 -10.29 -5.76 -9.00
C LEU A 9 -8.84 -5.61 -9.44
N LEU A 10 -8.09 -4.76 -8.76
CA LEU A 10 -6.62 -4.87 -8.76
C LEU A 10 -6.25 -5.16 -7.30
N GLY A 11 -6.52 -6.41 -6.88
CA GLY A 11 -6.02 -6.95 -5.60
C GLY A 11 -7.02 -7.65 -4.66
N ALA A 12 -8.33 -7.40 -4.72
CA ALA A 12 -9.27 -8.09 -3.82
C ALA A 12 -9.60 -9.50 -4.35
N PRO A 13 -9.48 -10.59 -3.59
CA PRO A 13 -10.15 -11.83 -3.95
C PRO A 13 -11.65 -11.55 -3.99
N LEU A 14 -12.30 -11.88 -5.11
CA LEU A 14 -13.76 -11.86 -5.28
C LEU A 14 -14.42 -12.77 -4.23
N VAL A 15 -14.65 -12.26 -3.02
CA VAL A 15 -15.60 -12.83 -2.08
C VAL A 15 -16.89 -12.04 -2.25
N ALA A 16 -17.81 -12.61 -3.01
CA ALA A 16 -19.18 -12.12 -3.09
C ALA A 16 -19.84 -12.28 -1.71
N ALA A 17 -19.76 -11.25 -0.87
CA ALA A 17 -20.56 -11.17 0.35
C ALA A 17 -22.01 -10.83 -0.04
N PRO A 18 -23.03 -11.57 0.46
CA PRO A 18 -24.43 -11.25 0.18
C PRO A 18 -24.80 -9.92 0.85
N THR A 19 -25.26 -8.96 0.04
CA THR A 19 -25.83 -7.69 0.49
C THR A 19 -27.12 -7.95 1.28
N MET A 20 -27.04 -7.89 2.61
CA MET A 20 -28.23 -7.78 3.46
C MET A 20 -28.48 -6.30 3.76
N ILE A 21 -29.46 -5.72 3.05
CA ILE A 21 -30.05 -4.42 3.37
C ILE A 21 -30.82 -4.60 4.69
N GLY A 22 -30.18 -4.22 5.80
CA GLY A 22 -30.83 -4.07 7.10
C GLY A 22 -31.10 -2.59 7.37
N ALA A 23 -32.32 -2.14 7.11
CA ALA A 23 -32.78 -0.84 7.60
C ALA A 23 -32.85 -0.86 9.13
N ALA A 24 -31.98 -0.12 9.80
CA ALA A 24 -32.11 0.19 11.22
C ALA A 24 -32.39 1.68 11.37
N SER A 25 -33.61 1.95 11.80
CA SER A 25 -34.19 3.23 12.18
C SER A 25 -33.38 3.98 13.25
N GLY A 26 -33.48 5.31 13.21
CA GLY A 26 -32.66 6.24 13.99
C GLY A 26 -32.53 5.98 15.50
N ALA A 27 -31.30 6.22 15.97
CA ALA A 27 -30.99 6.57 17.35
C ALA A 27 -29.74 7.47 17.36
N GLY A 28 -29.92 8.70 17.85
CA GLY A 28 -28.92 9.64 18.40
C GLY A 28 -27.52 9.73 17.79
N LEU A 29 -27.21 10.88 17.18
CA LEU A 29 -25.86 11.42 17.09
C LEU A 29 -25.27 11.58 18.50
N ALA A 30 -24.41 10.66 18.92
CA ALA A 30 -23.46 10.90 20.00
C ALA A 30 -22.10 11.15 19.34
N ALA A 31 -21.51 12.31 19.62
CA ALA A 31 -20.13 12.60 19.25
C ALA A 31 -19.25 11.49 19.84
N GLY A 32 -18.70 10.65 18.96
CA GLY A 32 -17.71 9.65 19.34
C GLY A 32 -16.49 10.38 19.85
N ASP A 33 -16.26 10.29 21.15
CA ASP A 33 -15.04 10.66 21.83
C ASP A 33 -13.91 9.83 21.20
N HIS A 34 -13.12 10.42 20.28
CA HIS A 34 -11.88 9.83 19.79
C HIS A 34 -10.90 9.85 20.96
N ARG A 35 -11.07 8.91 21.90
CA ARG A 35 -10.10 8.69 22.96
C ARG A 35 -8.87 8.07 22.33
N ILE A 36 -7.97 8.93 21.89
CA ILE A 36 -6.54 8.63 21.83
C ILE A 36 -6.19 8.23 23.27
N LEU A 37 -6.03 6.93 23.50
CA LEU A 37 -5.52 6.43 24.77
C LEU A 37 -4.12 7.01 24.92
N GLU A 38 -3.91 7.83 25.94
CA GLU A 38 -2.57 8.31 26.33
C GLU A 38 -1.67 7.11 26.62
N TYR A 39 -0.90 6.68 25.62
CA TYR A 39 0.26 5.80 25.76
C TYR A 39 1.49 6.61 25.36
N GLY A 40 1.98 7.44 26.28
CA GLY A 40 3.29 8.06 26.10
C GLY A 40 4.38 6.99 26.14
N LEU A 41 5.29 7.06 25.16
CA LEU A 41 6.60 6.38 25.06
C LEU A 41 6.65 4.96 24.45
N ALA A 42 5.70 4.57 23.60
CA ALA A 42 5.87 3.36 22.78
C ALA A 42 5.95 3.75 21.30
N ALA A 43 6.91 3.17 20.56
CA ALA A 43 7.00 3.36 19.11
C ALA A 43 5.66 3.05 18.45
N GLU A 44 5.21 3.90 17.53
CA GLU A 44 3.91 3.79 16.88
C GLU A 44 4.06 3.42 15.40
N ALA A 45 3.14 2.59 14.90
CA ALA A 45 2.99 2.32 13.48
C ALA A 45 1.55 2.50 13.01
N LEU A 46 1.39 3.18 11.87
CA LEU A 46 0.14 3.27 11.11
C LEU A 46 0.13 2.23 10.00
N VAL A 47 -0.84 1.31 10.02
CA VAL A 47 -0.92 0.19 9.08
C VAL A 47 -2.11 0.34 8.14
N MET A 48 -1.83 0.51 6.85
CA MET A 48 -2.82 0.57 5.78
C MET A 48 -2.81 -0.75 5.00
N ILE A 49 -3.86 -1.56 5.16
CA ILE A 49 -4.00 -2.85 4.49
C ILE A 49 -5.42 -3.05 3.94
N PRO A 50 -5.61 -3.87 2.89
CA PRO A 50 -6.90 -4.00 2.19
C PRO A 50 -8.07 -4.50 3.05
N ALA A 51 -7.79 -5.18 4.15
CA ALA A 51 -8.80 -5.67 5.08
C ALA A 51 -8.31 -5.52 6.52
N MET A 52 -9.15 -4.96 7.39
CA MET A 52 -8.90 -4.89 8.82
C MET A 52 -8.97 -6.28 9.44
N ASN A 53 -7.81 -6.93 9.53
CA ASN A 53 -7.65 -8.28 10.08
C ASN A 53 -6.49 -8.25 11.07
N GLN A 54 -6.74 -8.59 12.34
CA GLN A 54 -5.71 -8.56 13.37
C GLN A 54 -4.51 -9.44 13.02
N ALA A 55 -4.73 -10.61 12.41
CA ALA A 55 -3.63 -11.47 11.96
C ALA A 55 -2.76 -10.78 10.89
N TRP A 56 -3.35 -9.96 10.04
CA TRP A 56 -2.60 -9.19 9.04
C TRP A 56 -1.83 -8.02 9.69
N LEU A 57 -2.41 -7.38 10.71
CA LEU A 57 -1.69 -6.37 11.50
C LEU A 57 -0.45 -6.98 12.16
N ASP A 58 -0.64 -8.10 12.85
CA ASP A 58 0.43 -8.80 13.57
C ASP A 58 1.54 -9.25 12.60
N LEU A 59 1.16 -9.80 11.44
CA LEU A 59 2.13 -10.21 10.41
C LEU A 59 2.82 -9.03 9.74
N SER A 60 2.12 -7.92 9.46
CA SER A 60 2.79 -6.71 8.95
C SER A 60 3.86 -6.22 9.92
N LYS A 61 3.58 -6.32 11.23
CA LYS A 61 4.53 -5.98 12.27
C LYS A 61 5.72 -6.94 12.32
N ASP A 62 5.44 -8.24 12.44
CA ASP A 62 6.46 -9.27 12.64
C ASP A 62 7.35 -9.48 11.42
N LEU A 63 6.79 -9.41 10.22
CA LEU A 63 7.50 -9.69 8.96
C LEU A 63 8.21 -8.47 8.39
N TYR A 64 7.72 -7.26 8.64
CA TYR A 64 8.20 -6.06 7.95
C TYR A 64 8.55 -4.91 8.90
N LEU A 65 7.71 -4.54 9.86
CA LEU A 65 8.05 -3.40 10.73
C LEU A 65 9.25 -3.70 11.64
N VAL A 66 9.18 -4.79 12.42
CA VAL A 66 10.24 -5.15 13.38
C VAL A 66 11.59 -5.38 12.69
N PRO A 67 11.66 -6.09 11.55
CA PRO A 67 12.90 -6.21 10.79
C PRO A 67 13.50 -4.87 10.32
N ASN A 68 12.68 -3.84 10.07
CA ASN A 68 13.11 -2.50 9.71
C ASN A 68 13.33 -1.57 10.92
N GLY A 69 13.44 -2.14 12.14
CA GLY A 69 13.83 -1.41 13.35
C GLY A 69 12.68 -0.92 14.23
N PHE A 70 11.43 -1.20 13.86
CA PHE A 70 10.29 -0.91 14.73
C PHE A 70 10.41 -1.69 16.04
N ASP A 71 10.07 -1.04 17.17
CA ASP A 71 10.14 -1.68 18.48
C ASP A 71 9.19 -2.91 18.52
N PRO A 72 9.69 -4.11 18.87
CA PRO A 72 8.84 -5.29 19.09
C PRO A 72 7.72 -5.06 20.11
N ASP A 73 7.90 -4.18 21.08
CA ASP A 73 6.90 -3.79 22.07
C ASP A 73 6.06 -2.57 21.63
N GLY A 74 6.37 -2.00 20.46
CA GLY A 74 5.65 -0.88 19.85
C GLY A 74 4.21 -1.22 19.45
N THR A 75 3.38 -0.19 19.31
CA THR A 75 1.95 -0.34 18.98
C THR A 75 1.70 -0.14 17.49
N ALA A 76 1.30 -1.20 16.79
CA ALA A 76 0.79 -1.11 15.43
C ALA A 76 -0.73 -0.92 15.46
N THR A 77 -1.25 0.07 14.72
CA THR A 77 -2.67 0.35 14.64
C THR A 77 -3.14 0.43 13.19
N PHE A 78 -4.37 0.00 12.92
CA PHE A 78 -4.95 0.20 11.59
C PHE A 78 -5.21 1.68 11.34
N LEU A 79 -4.83 2.14 10.16
CA LEU A 79 -5.34 3.38 9.59
C LEU A 79 -6.37 3.02 8.52
N GLN A 80 -7.65 3.26 8.80
CA GLN A 80 -8.70 3.00 7.82
C GLN A 80 -8.64 4.03 6.70
N VAL A 81 -8.48 3.56 5.48
CA VAL A 81 -8.52 4.39 4.28
C VAL A 81 -9.70 3.96 3.39
N PRO A 82 -10.29 4.89 2.62
CA PRO A 82 -11.44 4.58 1.78
C PRO A 82 -11.04 3.67 0.61
N GLU A 83 -11.82 2.61 0.41
CA GLU A 83 -11.76 1.71 -0.75
C GLU A 83 -13.09 1.87 -1.51
N THR A 84 -13.09 2.67 -2.58
CA THR A 84 -14.29 2.98 -3.36
C THR A 84 -14.17 2.48 -4.79
N ASN A 85 -15.26 2.56 -5.57
CA ASN A 85 -15.24 2.23 -6.99
C ASN A 85 -14.58 3.31 -7.86
N ASP A 86 -14.16 4.42 -7.26
CA ASP A 86 -13.39 5.50 -7.87
C ASP A 86 -11.98 5.47 -7.27
N LEU A 87 -10.99 5.02 -8.05
CA LEU A 87 -9.63 4.83 -7.55
C LEU A 87 -8.99 6.17 -7.18
N ASN A 88 -9.18 7.20 -8.01
CA ASN A 88 -8.69 8.55 -7.71
C ASN A 88 -9.25 9.06 -6.38
N ALA A 89 -10.55 8.88 -6.12
CA ALA A 89 -11.16 9.29 -4.85
C ALA A 89 -10.64 8.47 -3.66
N SER A 90 -10.38 7.18 -3.87
CA SER A 90 -9.82 6.28 -2.85
C SER A 90 -8.40 6.70 -2.48
N ILE A 91 -7.53 6.90 -3.46
CA ILE A 91 -6.15 7.36 -3.26
C ILE A 91 -6.10 8.76 -2.66
N SER A 92 -6.88 9.70 -3.19
CA SER A 92 -6.90 11.08 -2.67
C SER A 92 -7.39 11.12 -1.21
N GLY A 93 -8.44 10.37 -0.89
CA GLY A 93 -8.94 10.27 0.48
C GLY A 93 -7.94 9.59 1.42
N ALA A 94 -7.32 8.49 0.99
CA ALA A 94 -6.28 7.79 1.75
C ALA A 94 -5.07 8.69 2.03
N THR A 95 -4.62 9.42 1.02
CA THR A 95 -3.51 10.37 1.12
C THR A 95 -3.83 11.45 2.16
N GLN A 96 -5.01 12.06 2.08
CA GLN A 96 -5.40 13.10 3.02
C GLN A 96 -5.50 12.58 4.46
N ILE A 97 -6.12 11.41 4.67
CA ILE A 97 -6.24 10.79 6.00
C ILE A 97 -4.86 10.52 6.60
N LEU A 98 -3.92 10.00 5.81
CA LEU A 98 -2.56 9.72 6.27
C LEU A 98 -1.79 11.00 6.59
N THR A 99 -1.81 11.99 5.69
CA THR A 99 -1.17 13.30 5.91
C THR A 99 -1.70 13.96 7.19
N ASP A 100 -3.03 14.00 7.38
CA ASP A 100 -3.66 14.59 8.55
C ASP A 100 -3.29 13.82 9.84
N ALA A 101 -3.26 12.49 9.80
CA ALA A 101 -2.91 11.64 10.93
C ALA A 101 -1.45 11.82 11.37
N ILE A 102 -0.53 11.98 10.42
CA ILE A 102 0.89 12.24 10.70
C ILE A 102 1.10 13.66 11.19
N ALA A 103 0.48 14.64 10.53
CA ALA A 103 0.57 16.05 10.92
C ALA A 103 0.07 16.30 12.35
N GLN A 104 -1.03 15.65 12.74
CA GLN A 104 -1.53 15.72 14.11
C GLN A 104 -0.51 15.18 15.11
N ARG A 105 0.06 13.99 14.84
CA ARG A 105 1.10 13.38 15.69
C ARG A 105 2.36 14.23 15.79
N TRP A 106 2.76 14.85 14.69
CA TRP A 106 3.89 15.79 14.69
C TRP A 106 3.61 17.00 15.57
N SER A 107 2.43 17.62 15.42
CA SER A 107 2.01 18.75 16.27
C SER A 107 1.93 18.38 17.75
N ASP A 108 1.61 17.13 18.07
CA ASP A 108 1.54 16.62 19.44
C ASP A 108 2.91 16.22 20.00
N GLY A 109 3.97 16.22 19.17
CA GLY A 109 5.31 15.80 19.55
C GLY A 109 5.43 14.30 19.80
N ALA A 110 4.63 13.49 19.09
CA ALA A 110 4.51 12.06 19.31
C ALA A 110 5.63 11.20 18.70
N PHE A 111 6.46 11.77 17.81
CA PHE A 111 7.58 11.08 17.18
C PHE A 111 8.74 12.05 16.89
N SER A 112 9.95 11.51 16.69
CA SER A 112 11.16 12.25 16.33
C SER A 112 12.12 11.39 15.51
N SER A 113 13.29 11.91 15.14
CA SER A 113 14.35 11.14 14.48
C SER A 113 14.88 9.96 15.33
N GLU A 114 14.80 10.06 16.66
CA GLU A 114 15.22 9.01 17.59
C GLU A 114 14.13 7.97 17.88
N ASP A 115 12.87 8.33 17.64
CA ASP A 115 11.69 7.46 17.80
C ASP A 115 10.73 7.74 16.62
N PRO A 116 11.04 7.21 15.42
CA PRO A 116 10.31 7.55 14.21
C PRO A 116 8.93 6.93 14.20
N LEU A 117 7.98 7.63 13.57
CA LEU A 117 6.66 7.07 13.28
C LEU A 117 6.77 6.17 12.05
N TYR A 118 6.38 4.90 12.22
CA TYR A 118 6.36 3.94 11.14
C TYR A 118 5.03 3.99 10.37
N VAL A 119 5.09 3.82 9.05
CA VAL A 119 3.92 3.73 8.18
C VAL A 119 4.05 2.48 7.33
N PHE A 120 3.21 1.48 7.58
CA PHE A 120 3.13 0.29 6.75
C PHE A 120 2.04 0.45 5.68
N GLY A 121 2.37 0.13 4.44
CA GLY A 121 1.40 0.06 3.35
C GLY A 121 1.52 -1.21 2.52
N TYR A 122 0.40 -1.60 1.91
CA TYR A 122 0.28 -2.76 1.05
C TYR A 122 -0.41 -2.39 -0.26
N SER A 123 0.19 -2.74 -1.40
CA SER A 123 -0.40 -2.56 -2.73
C SER A 123 -0.82 -1.10 -2.98
N GLN A 124 -2.09 -0.85 -3.29
CA GLN A 124 -2.66 0.45 -3.60
C GLN A 124 -2.37 1.53 -2.54
N SER A 125 -2.34 1.17 -1.25
CA SER A 125 -2.11 2.17 -0.20
C SER A 125 -0.71 2.79 -0.24
N ASN A 126 0.25 2.14 -0.90
CA ASN A 126 1.60 2.66 -1.08
C ASN A 126 1.62 3.87 -2.03
N VAL A 127 0.72 3.90 -3.01
CA VAL A 127 0.55 5.08 -3.88
C VAL A 127 0.11 6.28 -3.04
N ALA A 128 -0.85 6.09 -2.13
CA ALA A 128 -1.26 7.11 -1.18
C ALA A 128 -0.15 7.48 -0.19
N ALA A 129 0.65 6.51 0.25
CA ALA A 129 1.80 6.74 1.14
C ALA A 129 2.87 7.61 0.48
N GLY A 130 3.22 7.34 -0.78
CA GLY A 130 4.16 8.15 -1.56
C GLY A 130 3.66 9.59 -1.76
N LEU A 131 2.38 9.76 -2.12
CA LEU A 131 1.77 11.09 -2.23
C LEU A 131 1.71 11.83 -0.88
N ALA A 132 1.46 11.11 0.22
CA ALA A 132 1.46 11.68 1.56
C ALA A 132 2.88 12.14 1.95
N ALA A 133 3.92 11.37 1.63
CA ALA A 133 5.31 11.77 1.82
C ALA A 133 5.63 13.09 1.10
N GLU A 134 5.23 13.25 -0.17
CA GLU A 134 5.39 14.51 -0.90
C GLU A 134 4.66 15.67 -0.21
N GLN A 135 3.40 15.46 0.16
CA GLN A 135 2.59 16.49 0.82
C GLN A 135 3.15 16.89 2.18
N LEU A 136 3.59 15.94 2.99
CA LEU A 136 4.19 16.18 4.29
C LEU A 136 5.48 16.98 4.15
N HIS A 137 6.36 16.59 3.22
CA HIS A 137 7.62 17.31 3.00
C HIS A 137 7.39 18.77 2.55
N GLN A 138 6.36 19.02 1.75
CA GLN A 138 6.02 20.36 1.29
C GLN A 138 5.34 21.21 2.37
N GLN A 139 4.45 20.62 3.18
CA GLN A 139 3.60 21.34 4.14
C GLN A 139 4.24 21.49 5.53
N TYR A 140 5.08 20.52 5.91
CA TYR A 140 5.74 20.42 7.21
C TYR A 140 7.26 20.23 7.02
N PRO A 141 7.96 21.25 6.46
CA PRO A 141 9.39 21.16 6.13
C PRO A 141 10.30 21.02 7.37
N ASP A 142 9.72 21.12 8.57
CA ASP A 142 10.36 20.92 9.86
C ASP A 142 10.34 19.47 10.34
N ILE A 143 9.56 18.57 9.73
CA ILE A 143 9.64 17.12 9.99
C ILE A 143 10.97 16.61 9.43
N PRO A 144 11.89 16.08 10.27
CA PRO A 144 13.13 15.49 9.79
C PRO A 144 12.85 14.28 8.89
N LEU A 145 13.71 14.06 7.89
CA LEU A 145 13.53 12.96 6.93
C LEU A 145 13.61 11.57 7.57
N ASP A 146 14.30 11.46 8.70
CA ASP A 146 14.46 10.24 9.50
C ASP A 146 13.43 10.11 10.63
N ALA A 147 12.53 11.08 10.80
CA ALA A 147 11.44 11.01 11.79
C ALA A 147 10.23 10.21 11.30
N LEU A 148 10.15 9.92 10.00
CA LEU A 148 9.15 9.05 9.39
C LEU A 148 9.84 7.88 8.71
N HIS A 149 9.27 6.69 8.87
CA HIS A 149 9.77 5.48 8.23
C HIS A 149 8.64 4.74 7.52
N PHE A 150 8.65 4.78 6.19
CA PHE A 150 7.68 4.07 5.35
C PHE A 150 8.16 2.65 5.05
N VAL A 151 7.30 1.66 5.25
CA VAL A 151 7.55 0.26 4.89
C VAL A 151 6.45 -0.17 3.93
N MET A 152 6.80 -0.28 2.65
CA MET A 152 5.87 -0.44 1.55
C MET A 152 6.03 -1.83 0.93
N VAL A 153 4.94 -2.58 0.83
CA VAL A 153 4.97 -3.95 0.29
C VAL A 153 4.10 -4.03 -0.95
N GLY A 154 4.65 -4.51 -2.07
CA GLY A 154 3.93 -4.61 -3.34
C GLY A 154 3.56 -3.24 -3.93
N ASP A 155 4.43 -2.24 -3.81
CA ASP A 155 4.14 -0.88 -4.29
C ASP A 155 4.12 -0.77 -5.82
N SER A 156 2.95 -0.48 -6.39
CA SER A 156 2.81 -0.29 -7.84
C SER A 156 3.45 0.98 -8.40
N ALA A 157 3.74 1.96 -7.55
CA ALA A 157 4.42 3.21 -7.90
C ALA A 157 5.93 3.17 -7.61
N ALA A 158 6.47 2.05 -7.12
CA ALA A 158 7.91 1.86 -6.98
C ALA A 158 8.65 2.17 -8.30
N ASP A 159 9.93 2.55 -8.22
CA ASP A 159 10.76 2.61 -9.44
C ASP A 159 10.80 1.22 -10.10
N GLY A 160 10.43 1.15 -11.38
CA GLY A 160 10.24 -0.11 -12.12
C GLY A 160 8.89 -0.82 -11.90
N GLY A 161 7.99 -0.27 -11.08
CA GLY A 161 6.61 -0.73 -10.90
C GLY A 161 5.69 -0.47 -12.09
N PHE A 162 4.45 -0.95 -12.03
CA PHE A 162 3.46 -0.81 -13.10
C PHE A 162 3.12 0.66 -13.39
N LEU A 163 2.82 1.45 -12.36
CA LEU A 163 2.39 2.83 -12.55
C LEU A 163 3.52 3.71 -13.10
N SER A 164 4.77 3.43 -12.71
CA SER A 164 5.96 4.15 -13.18
C SER A 164 6.43 3.68 -14.56
N GLY A 165 6.33 2.37 -14.85
CA GLY A 165 6.90 1.76 -16.06
C GLY A 165 5.94 1.56 -17.24
N PHE A 166 4.62 1.46 -17.01
CA PHE A 166 3.65 1.08 -18.05
C PHE A 166 3.69 1.98 -19.28
N MET A 167 3.72 3.30 -19.08
CA MET A 167 3.73 4.27 -20.18
C MET A 167 5.01 4.13 -21.01
N ALA A 168 6.16 3.98 -20.38
CA ALA A 168 7.44 3.81 -21.07
C ALA A 168 7.44 2.53 -21.92
N THR A 169 6.95 1.41 -21.39
CA THR A 169 6.82 0.15 -22.15
C THR A 169 5.87 0.30 -23.34
N LEU A 170 4.73 0.97 -23.16
CA LEU A 170 3.77 1.20 -24.24
C LEU A 170 4.38 2.02 -25.39
N LEU A 171 5.16 3.05 -25.06
CA LEU A 171 5.76 3.96 -26.04
C LEU A 171 6.99 3.37 -26.74
N GLN A 172 7.70 2.42 -26.11
CA GLN A 172 8.94 1.82 -26.64
C GLN A 172 8.78 1.22 -28.05
N GLY A 173 7.61 0.66 -28.36
CA GLY A 173 7.32 0.03 -29.66
C GLY A 173 6.76 0.97 -30.72
N LEU A 174 6.55 2.25 -30.41
CA LEU A 174 5.81 3.20 -31.25
C LEU A 174 6.72 4.30 -31.82
N PRO A 175 6.45 4.79 -33.05
CA PRO A 175 7.16 5.95 -33.58
C PRO A 175 7.02 7.17 -32.66
N GLU A 176 8.09 7.94 -32.44
CA GLU A 176 8.07 9.15 -31.61
C GLU A 176 6.96 10.13 -32.03
N SER A 177 6.69 10.23 -33.33
CA SER A 177 5.62 11.08 -33.87
C SER A 177 4.21 10.70 -33.40
N TRP A 178 4.03 9.51 -32.80
CA TRP A 178 2.75 9.03 -32.27
C TRP A 178 2.67 9.09 -30.75
N HIS A 179 3.76 9.44 -30.06
CA HIS A 179 3.82 9.37 -28.60
C HIS A 179 2.77 10.27 -27.95
N ASP A 180 2.66 11.54 -28.39
CA ASP A 180 1.66 12.47 -27.86
C ASP A 180 0.22 11.97 -28.05
N ASP A 181 -0.10 11.40 -29.23
CA ASP A 181 -1.42 10.87 -29.53
C ASP A 181 -1.77 9.66 -28.64
N VAL A 182 -0.78 8.79 -28.40
CA VAL A 182 -0.93 7.59 -27.57
C VAL A 182 -1.06 7.95 -26.09
N ILE A 183 -0.24 8.88 -25.60
CA ILE A 183 -0.32 9.41 -24.23
C ILE A 183 -1.72 10.01 -24.00
N ASN A 184 -2.19 10.87 -24.91
CA ASN A 184 -3.53 11.46 -24.83
C ASN A 184 -4.64 10.40 -24.83
N MET A 185 -4.53 9.37 -25.67
CA MET A 185 -5.48 8.25 -25.68
C MET A 185 -5.50 7.48 -24.35
N VAL A 186 -4.33 7.21 -23.76
CA VAL A 186 -4.22 6.51 -22.47
C VAL A 186 -4.86 7.34 -21.36
N TYR A 187 -4.55 8.64 -21.27
CA TYR A 187 -5.15 9.50 -20.25
C TYR A 187 -6.66 9.68 -20.43
N GLN A 188 -7.18 9.75 -21.67
CA GLN A 188 -8.63 9.75 -21.90
C GLN A 188 -9.31 8.46 -21.40
N PHE A 189 -8.66 7.31 -21.62
CA PHE A 189 -9.16 6.04 -21.09
C PHE A 189 -9.06 5.99 -19.56
N ALA A 190 -7.96 6.50 -19.00
CA ALA A 190 -7.73 6.57 -17.56
C ALA A 190 -8.76 7.48 -16.87
N GLU A 191 -9.10 8.63 -17.46
CA GLU A 191 -10.12 9.56 -16.95
C GLU A 191 -11.50 8.90 -16.92
N MET A 192 -11.86 8.16 -17.98
CA MET A 192 -13.11 7.39 -18.02
C MET A 192 -13.17 6.31 -16.94
N MET A 193 -12.03 5.76 -16.55
CA MET A 193 -11.92 4.72 -15.53
C MET A 193 -11.62 5.29 -14.13
N HIS A 194 -11.51 6.62 -13.98
CA HIS A 194 -11.12 7.30 -12.76
C HIS A 194 -9.79 6.80 -12.16
N ILE A 195 -8.77 6.63 -13.02
CA ILE A 195 -7.40 6.23 -12.66
C ILE A 195 -6.32 7.19 -13.23
N ASP A 196 -6.72 8.29 -13.84
CA ASP A 196 -5.83 9.24 -14.50
C ASP A 196 -4.83 9.90 -13.56
N SER A 197 -5.18 10.07 -12.28
CA SER A 197 -4.28 10.74 -11.32
C SER A 197 -3.15 9.85 -10.82
N VAL A 198 -3.18 8.54 -11.09
CA VAL A 198 -2.20 7.57 -10.57
C VAL A 198 -1.22 7.04 -11.63
N ILE A 199 -1.55 7.15 -12.91
CA ILE A 199 -0.67 6.70 -14.00
C ILE A 199 0.54 7.62 -14.11
N GLY A 200 1.73 7.02 -14.08
CA GLY A 200 3.01 7.73 -14.15
C GLY A 200 3.53 8.21 -12.78
N LEU A 201 2.81 7.93 -11.68
CA LEU A 201 3.33 8.20 -10.35
C LEU A 201 4.54 7.33 -10.05
N VAL A 202 5.52 7.93 -9.38
CA VAL A 202 6.71 7.27 -8.86
C VAL A 202 6.81 7.61 -7.38
N THR A 203 6.96 6.58 -6.54
CA THR A 203 7.19 6.75 -5.11
C THR A 203 8.49 7.51 -4.90
N PRO A 204 8.48 8.63 -4.13
CA PRO A 204 9.68 9.42 -3.92
C PRO A 204 10.78 8.63 -3.24
N SER A 205 12.00 8.70 -3.78
CA SER A 205 13.16 8.01 -3.22
C SER A 205 14.07 8.93 -2.41
N ASP A 206 13.81 10.23 -2.32
CA ASP A 206 14.70 11.24 -1.71
C ASP A 206 14.03 12.06 -0.59
N LEU A 207 12.86 11.62 -0.11
CA LEU A 207 12.13 12.24 0.99
C LEU A 207 12.42 11.52 2.31
N TYR A 208 11.46 10.78 2.87
CA TYR A 208 11.62 10.09 4.15
C TYR A 208 12.26 8.71 3.99
N THR A 209 12.81 8.16 5.08
CA THR A 209 13.31 6.78 5.11
C THR A 209 12.22 5.83 4.64
N THR A 210 12.52 5.02 3.61
CA THR A 210 11.54 4.16 2.97
C THR A 210 12.13 2.79 2.64
N ASP A 211 11.46 1.70 3.02
CA ASP A 211 11.81 0.34 2.58
C ASP A 211 10.69 -0.20 1.69
N ILE A 212 11.04 -0.66 0.48
CA ILE A 212 10.10 -1.10 -0.54
C ILE A 212 10.35 -2.58 -0.84
N TYR A 213 9.43 -3.46 -0.44
CA TYR A 213 9.52 -4.90 -0.67
C TYR A 213 8.72 -5.31 -1.91
N SER A 214 9.42 -5.93 -2.86
CA SER A 214 8.83 -6.41 -4.12
C SER A 214 9.20 -7.87 -4.35
N LEU A 215 8.25 -8.67 -4.84
CA LEU A 215 8.52 -10.00 -5.39
C LEU A 215 8.94 -9.85 -6.86
N SER A 216 9.98 -10.58 -7.27
CA SER A 216 10.52 -10.48 -8.64
C SER A 216 9.52 -10.83 -9.73
N SER A 217 8.44 -11.55 -9.39
CA SER A 217 7.35 -11.91 -10.30
C SER A 217 6.04 -11.14 -10.05
N ASP A 218 5.98 -10.22 -9.09
CA ASP A 218 4.81 -9.37 -8.88
C ASP A 218 4.76 -8.25 -9.93
N GLY A 219 3.92 -8.39 -10.95
CA GLY A 219 3.80 -7.41 -12.03
C GLY A 219 3.25 -6.04 -11.64
N PHE A 220 2.70 -5.84 -10.44
CA PHE A 220 2.40 -4.50 -9.96
C PHE A 220 3.66 -3.80 -9.46
N ALA A 221 4.43 -4.46 -8.61
CA ALA A 221 5.62 -3.87 -7.97
C ALA A 221 6.89 -3.96 -8.84
N ASN A 222 6.98 -4.96 -9.71
CA ASN A 222 8.03 -5.17 -10.68
C ASN A 222 7.42 -5.41 -12.07
N TRP A 223 7.22 -4.34 -12.84
CA TRP A 223 6.57 -4.42 -14.14
C TRP A 223 7.37 -5.20 -15.18
N ASP A 224 8.70 -5.03 -15.18
CA ASP A 224 9.65 -5.66 -16.11
C ASP A 224 9.13 -5.70 -17.56
N ASN A 225 8.71 -4.55 -18.09
CA ASN A 225 8.14 -4.42 -19.43
C ASN A 225 6.97 -5.37 -19.72
N GLY A 226 6.17 -5.69 -18.71
CA GLY A 226 5.02 -6.58 -18.77
C GLY A 226 5.36 -8.07 -18.71
N GLN A 227 6.61 -8.47 -18.47
CA GLN A 227 6.98 -9.89 -18.35
C GLN A 227 6.32 -10.54 -17.13
N GLN A 228 6.06 -9.76 -16.07
CA GLN A 228 5.51 -10.26 -14.80
C GLN A 228 3.99 -10.13 -14.68
N MET A 229 3.28 -9.90 -15.79
CA MET A 229 1.82 -9.75 -15.79
C MET A 229 1.07 -10.92 -15.11
N ALA A 230 1.60 -12.14 -15.16
CA ALA A 230 0.98 -13.28 -14.50
C ALA A 230 0.94 -13.13 -12.97
N GLY A 231 2.01 -12.61 -12.37
CA GLY A 231 2.10 -12.49 -10.92
C GLY A 231 1.36 -11.30 -10.34
N MET A 232 0.79 -10.41 -11.17
CA MET A 232 -0.16 -9.39 -10.70
C MET A 232 -1.36 -9.99 -9.95
N PHE A 233 -1.78 -11.19 -10.33
CA PHE A 233 -2.97 -11.85 -9.78
C PHE A 233 -2.66 -13.12 -8.96
N SER A 234 -1.38 -13.47 -8.82
CA SER A 234 -0.92 -14.49 -7.89
C SER A 234 0.00 -13.85 -6.87
N ASP A 235 1.22 -13.54 -7.28
CA ASP A 235 2.35 -13.30 -6.41
C ASP A 235 2.20 -12.00 -5.61
N HIS A 236 1.50 -11.02 -6.18
CA HIS A 236 1.09 -9.78 -5.51
C HIS A 236 0.27 -10.00 -4.22
N LEU A 237 -0.35 -11.17 -4.05
CA LEU A 237 -1.17 -11.52 -2.88
C LEU A 237 -0.40 -12.31 -1.82
N ALA A 238 0.87 -12.65 -2.08
CA ALA A 238 1.62 -13.62 -1.30
C ALA A 238 2.41 -13.02 -0.13
N TYR A 239 2.67 -11.71 -0.12
CA TYR A 239 3.64 -11.08 0.78
C TYR A 239 3.41 -11.40 2.26
N LEU A 240 2.17 -11.23 2.76
CA LEU A 240 1.84 -11.54 4.17
C LEU A 240 1.82 -13.04 4.49
N GLY A 241 1.97 -13.91 3.48
CA GLY A 241 2.12 -15.35 3.64
C GLY A 241 3.55 -15.86 3.55
N LEU A 242 4.51 -14.98 3.25
CA LEU A 242 5.93 -15.30 3.19
C LEU A 242 6.49 -15.63 4.57
N THR A 243 7.56 -16.41 4.59
CA THR A 243 8.35 -16.66 5.81
C THR A 243 9.40 -15.57 6.01
N PRO A 244 9.85 -15.34 7.26
CA PRO A 244 10.97 -14.41 7.52
C PRO A 244 12.24 -14.75 6.74
N ALA A 245 12.51 -16.03 6.50
CA ALA A 245 13.69 -16.46 5.76
C ALA A 245 13.59 -16.13 4.26
N GLU A 246 12.40 -16.21 3.68
CA GLU A 246 12.16 -15.81 2.29
C GLU A 246 12.31 -14.28 2.14
N ILE A 247 11.77 -13.49 3.06
CA ILE A 247 11.92 -12.02 3.05
C ILE A 247 13.40 -11.63 3.25
N ALA A 248 14.09 -12.25 4.21
CA ALA A 248 15.51 -12.00 4.47
C ALA A 248 16.44 -12.45 3.33
N SER A 249 15.92 -13.17 2.33
CA SER A 249 16.68 -13.53 1.12
C SER A 249 16.68 -12.43 0.06
N ALA A 250 16.02 -11.30 0.31
CA ALA A 250 15.96 -10.18 -0.61
C ALA A 250 17.34 -9.65 -0.98
N THR A 251 17.46 -9.15 -2.20
CA THR A 251 18.60 -8.36 -2.64
C THR A 251 18.26 -6.87 -2.55
N ASP A 252 19.15 -6.12 -1.92
CA ASP A 252 18.91 -4.71 -1.63
C ASP A 252 19.55 -3.79 -2.67
N GLU A 253 18.81 -2.75 -3.06
CA GLU A 253 19.32 -1.60 -3.81
C GLU A 253 18.91 -0.31 -3.09
N VAL A 254 19.87 0.59 -2.84
CA VAL A 254 19.60 1.86 -2.15
C VAL A 254 19.61 3.00 -3.17
N ILE A 255 18.50 3.73 -3.26
CA ILE A 255 18.31 4.89 -4.11
C ILE A 255 17.85 6.06 -3.23
N GLY A 256 18.71 7.05 -3.01
CA GLY A 256 18.41 8.15 -2.09
C GLY A 256 18.21 7.66 -0.65
N ASN A 257 17.04 7.94 -0.10
CA ASN A 257 16.55 7.51 1.22
C ASN A 257 15.65 6.27 1.15
N ALA A 258 15.48 5.66 -0.04
CA ALA A 258 14.73 4.44 -0.22
C ALA A 258 15.63 3.22 -0.39
N THR A 259 15.32 2.14 0.32
CA THR A 259 15.88 0.79 0.12
C THR A 259 14.86 -0.07 -0.61
N TYR A 260 15.23 -0.61 -1.75
CA TYR A 260 14.44 -1.56 -2.53
C TYR A 260 14.89 -2.98 -2.20
N HIS A 261 14.00 -3.75 -1.57
CA HIS A 261 14.19 -5.15 -1.24
C HIS A 261 13.51 -6.02 -2.29
N MET A 262 14.30 -6.56 -3.21
CA MET A 262 13.80 -7.48 -4.23
C MET A 262 13.89 -8.92 -3.73
N ILE A 263 12.73 -9.53 -3.45
CA ILE A 263 12.58 -10.93 -3.06
C ILE A 263 12.48 -11.76 -4.34
N ASP A 264 13.47 -12.61 -4.61
CA ASP A 264 13.42 -13.50 -5.77
C ASP A 264 12.36 -14.58 -5.55
N SER A 265 11.27 -14.53 -6.33
CA SER A 265 10.19 -15.50 -6.29
C SER A 265 10.64 -16.94 -6.56
N ALA A 266 11.81 -17.16 -7.17
CA ALA A 266 12.40 -18.50 -7.30
C ALA A 266 12.81 -19.12 -5.95
N ASN A 267 13.06 -18.29 -4.93
CA ASN A 267 13.39 -18.71 -3.57
C ASN A 267 12.15 -18.82 -2.66
N VAL A 268 10.96 -18.53 -3.19
CA VAL A 268 9.71 -18.50 -2.44
C VAL A 268 8.89 -19.76 -2.73
N ASN A 269 8.35 -20.40 -1.70
CA ASN A 269 7.30 -21.39 -1.87
C ASN A 269 5.95 -20.68 -2.13
N MET A 270 5.77 -20.21 -3.37
CA MET A 270 4.65 -19.33 -3.72
C MET A 270 3.28 -19.94 -3.42
N PHE A 271 3.12 -21.24 -3.67
CA PHE A 271 1.87 -21.93 -3.35
C PHE A 271 1.56 -21.90 -1.85
N GLN A 272 2.57 -22.16 -1.00
CA GLN A 272 2.39 -22.10 0.45
C GLN A 272 2.15 -20.67 0.92
N ALA A 273 2.86 -19.68 0.37
CA ALA A 273 2.66 -18.27 0.71
C ALA A 273 1.22 -17.81 0.37
N LEU A 274 0.71 -18.21 -0.80
CA LEU A 274 -0.68 -17.94 -1.19
C LEU A 274 -1.68 -18.65 -0.31
N LEU A 275 -1.43 -19.91 0.06
CA LEU A 275 -2.30 -20.63 1.00
C LEU A 275 -2.31 -19.97 2.38
N ASN A 276 -1.16 -19.57 2.90
CA ASN A 276 -1.06 -18.85 4.17
C ASN A 276 -1.88 -17.56 4.12
N SER A 277 -1.69 -16.76 3.07
CA SER A 277 -2.43 -15.52 2.83
C SER A 277 -3.95 -15.76 2.74
N LEU A 278 -4.37 -16.79 2.00
CA LEU A 278 -5.78 -17.17 1.83
C LEU A 278 -6.42 -17.68 3.13
N ASP A 279 -5.74 -18.56 3.87
CA ASP A 279 -6.22 -19.08 5.15
C ASP A 279 -6.46 -17.95 6.15
N MET A 280 -5.65 -16.89 6.09
CA MET A 280 -5.84 -15.69 6.91
C MET A 280 -7.08 -14.88 6.49
N ILE A 281 -7.37 -14.79 5.19
CA ILE A 281 -8.59 -14.15 4.66
C ILE A 281 -9.84 -14.93 5.10
N ILE A 282 -9.81 -16.27 4.94
CA ILE A 282 -10.96 -17.13 5.24
C ILE A 282 -11.14 -17.30 6.77
N GLY A 283 -10.06 -17.48 7.51
CA GLY A 283 -10.07 -17.58 8.97
C GLY A 283 -10.57 -16.29 9.64
N GLY A 284 -10.26 -15.13 9.06
CA GLY A 284 -10.81 -13.84 9.46
C GLY A 284 -12.33 -13.75 9.28
N VAL A 285 -12.91 -14.40 8.28
CA VAL A 285 -14.37 -14.42 8.05
C VAL A 285 -15.11 -15.35 9.02
N LEU A 286 -14.49 -16.48 9.42
CA LEU A 286 -15.11 -17.43 10.34
C LEU A 286 -15.08 -16.97 11.80
N ALA A 287 -14.14 -16.12 12.20
CA ALA A 287 -14.08 -15.56 13.56
C ALA A 287 -15.23 -14.56 13.87
N TRP A 288 -16.07 -14.23 12.89
CA TRP A 288 -17.23 -13.35 13.02
C TRP A 288 -18.59 -14.10 13.07
N PHE A 289 -18.58 -15.42 13.06
CA PHE A 289 -19.77 -16.28 13.28
C PHE A 289 -19.64 -17.09 14.58
#